data_AF-A0A6P4IBE3-F1
#
_entry.id   AF-A0A6P4IBE3-F1
#
_cell.length_a   1.000
_cell.length_b   1.000
_cell.length_c   1.000
_cell.angle_alpha   90.00
_cell.angle_beta   90.00
_cell.angle_gamma   90.00
#
_symmetry.space_group_name_H-M   'P 1'
#
loop_
_entity.id
_entity.type
_entity.pdbx_description
1 polymer ?
#
loop_
_entity_poly.entity_id
_entity_poly.type
_entity_poly.pdbx_seq_one_letter_code
_entity_poly.pdbx_strand_id
1 'polypeptide(L)'
;MSDLSKPKFVFDFVKLKQTFTEICPDFSEEPSYDQSTTSRRFAENVIFAYSKEAAAAKAKKKDVSWSMQLAVKNSKGTLIRSEVKIQTHWVREPPQNQPFVLRGLLVLSFKQASLLAVAKYCQLVPHQVKRGEVVLTPLAGAVFSKFEIPKLAEDVGEPLADVVVAIISSCQTDGYYLEHSRCHIALVAIIKTVTDLKMQASIVKKTIKMYTLHGKDLDMDKFKQWSTFLKKSGPPKVNNKSNEDFDMLTEQVLALQLPCEEEQSPKKAIKCAANFQSSGSLK
;
A
#
# COMPACT_ATOMS: atom_id res chain seq x y z
N MET A 1 -3.67 27.72 -31.14
CA MET A 1 -4.69 26.87 -30.48
C MET A 1 -3.98 26.11 -29.38
N SER A 2 -4.22 26.49 -28.13
CA SER A 2 -3.55 25.96 -26.94
C SER A 2 -4.01 24.53 -26.67
N ASP A 3 -3.05 23.62 -26.58
CA ASP A 3 -3.23 22.23 -26.15
C ASP A 3 -3.82 22.23 -24.73
N LEU A 4 -5.15 22.09 -24.62
CA LEU A 4 -5.84 21.87 -23.36
C LEU A 4 -5.53 20.43 -22.93
N SER A 5 -4.34 20.21 -22.38
CA SER A 5 -3.96 18.95 -21.76
C SER A 5 -5.01 18.62 -20.70
N LYS A 6 -5.77 17.54 -20.90
CA LYS A 6 -6.76 17.07 -19.92
C LYS A 6 -6.10 17.02 -18.54
N PRO A 7 -6.73 17.56 -17.48
CA PRO A 7 -6.14 17.55 -16.16
C PRO A 7 -5.84 16.11 -15.77
N LYS A 8 -4.58 15.85 -15.41
CA LYS A 8 -4.12 14.54 -14.97
C LYS A 8 -4.87 14.16 -13.71
N PHE A 9 -5.48 12.97 -13.69
CA PHE A 9 -6.19 12.47 -12.52
C PHE A 9 -5.23 12.39 -11.32
N VAL A 10 -5.61 13.06 -10.22
CA VAL A 10 -4.94 12.98 -8.93
C VAL A 10 -5.89 12.26 -7.98
N PHE A 11 -5.43 11.14 -7.43
CA PHE A 11 -6.21 10.38 -6.47
C PHE A 11 -6.22 11.07 -5.11
N ASP A 12 -7.40 11.24 -4.54
CA ASP A 12 -7.59 11.84 -3.23
C ASP A 12 -8.08 10.78 -2.23
N PHE A 13 -7.18 10.39 -1.31
CA PHE A 13 -7.50 9.39 -0.30
C PHE A 13 -8.43 9.92 0.80
N VAL A 14 -8.37 11.21 1.12
CA VAL A 14 -9.26 11.82 2.12
C VAL A 14 -10.69 11.80 1.59
N LYS A 15 -10.89 12.21 0.34
CA LYS A 15 -12.17 12.10 -0.35
C LYS A 15 -12.66 10.67 -0.46
N LEU A 16 -11.77 9.70 -0.70
CA LEU A 16 -12.15 8.29 -0.71
C LEU A 16 -12.70 7.83 0.65
N LYS A 17 -12.05 8.21 1.77
CA LYS A 17 -12.55 7.89 3.13
C LYS A 17 -13.95 8.49 3.35
N GLN A 18 -14.17 9.73 2.92
CA GLN A 18 -15.47 10.39 3.02
C GLN A 18 -16.54 9.63 2.22
N THR A 19 -16.27 9.33 0.94
CA THR A 19 -17.17 8.55 0.08
C THR A 19 -17.47 7.16 0.64
N PHE A 20 -16.48 6.49 1.24
CA PHE A 20 -16.72 5.20 1.88
C PHE A 20 -17.62 5.33 3.13
N THR A 21 -17.46 6.40 3.90
CA THR A 21 -18.28 6.68 5.10
C THR A 21 -19.76 6.93 4.75
N GLU A 22 -20.07 7.42 3.55
CA GLU A 22 -21.45 7.58 3.08
C GLU A 22 -22.23 6.24 3.03
N ILE A 23 -21.56 5.14 2.71
CA ILE A 23 -22.16 3.79 2.64
C ILE A 23 -21.80 2.88 3.81
N CYS A 24 -20.80 3.26 4.62
CA CYS A 24 -20.30 2.54 5.78
C CYS A 24 -19.99 3.52 6.92
N PRO A 25 -21.00 4.13 7.58
CA PRO A 25 -20.79 5.19 8.58
C PRO A 25 -19.88 4.79 9.75
N ASP A 26 -19.96 3.52 10.18
CA ASP A 26 -19.14 2.94 11.24
C ASP A 26 -17.63 2.90 10.92
N PHE A 27 -17.25 3.16 9.67
CA PHE A 27 -15.85 3.32 9.29
C PHE A 27 -15.16 4.46 10.06
N SER A 28 -15.88 5.56 10.30
CA SER A 28 -15.38 6.74 11.03
C SER A 28 -15.42 6.60 12.55
N GLU A 29 -16.11 5.58 13.07
CA GLU A 29 -16.27 5.35 14.50
C GLU A 29 -15.05 4.65 15.09
N GLU A 30 -14.73 4.97 16.34
CA GLU A 30 -13.71 4.24 17.11
C GLU A 30 -14.10 2.77 17.19
N PRO A 31 -13.24 1.82 16.79
CA PRO A 31 -13.60 0.43 16.82
C PRO A 31 -13.81 -0.08 18.25
N SER A 32 -14.94 -0.76 18.46
CA SER A 32 -15.16 -1.58 19.65
C SER A 32 -14.72 -3.02 19.39
N TYR A 33 -14.07 -3.64 20.38
CA TYR A 33 -13.70 -5.05 20.28
C TYR A 33 -14.90 -5.99 20.53
N ASP A 34 -15.83 -5.56 21.38
CA ASP A 34 -17.02 -6.34 21.78
C ASP A 34 -18.07 -6.39 20.66
N GLN A 35 -18.07 -5.39 19.79
CA GLN A 35 -19.01 -5.29 18.67
C GLN A 35 -18.28 -5.37 17.34
N SER A 36 -18.50 -6.48 16.62
CA SER A 36 -17.98 -6.61 15.26
C SER A 36 -18.71 -5.64 14.33
N THR A 37 -17.99 -4.60 13.90
CA THR A 37 -18.52 -3.58 12.99
C THR A 37 -18.40 -4.02 11.53
N THR A 38 -19.22 -3.44 10.65
CA THR A 38 -19.22 -3.80 9.21
C THR A 38 -17.92 -3.37 8.54
N SER A 39 -17.42 -2.19 8.89
CA SER A 39 -16.13 -1.64 8.46
C SER A 39 -14.94 -2.50 8.90
N ARG A 40 -14.98 -3.08 10.11
CA ARG A 40 -13.98 -4.05 10.57
C ARG A 40 -14.00 -5.32 9.72
N ARG A 41 -15.19 -5.89 9.47
CA ARG A 41 -15.33 -7.07 8.60
C ARG A 41 -14.85 -6.81 7.17
N PHE A 42 -15.12 -5.60 6.65
CA PHE A 42 -14.57 -5.17 5.36
C PHE A 42 -13.05 -5.20 5.38
N ALA A 43 -12.42 -4.61 6.40
CA ALA A 43 -10.97 -4.58 6.54
C ALA A 43 -10.36 -6.00 6.62
N GLU A 44 -10.94 -6.86 7.46
CA GLU A 44 -10.50 -8.25 7.63
C GLU A 44 -10.59 -9.05 6.31
N ASN A 45 -11.73 -8.96 5.61
CA ASN A 45 -11.91 -9.63 4.32
C ASN A 45 -10.90 -9.14 3.28
N VAL A 46 -10.70 -7.84 3.16
CA VAL A 46 -9.78 -7.26 2.16
C VAL A 46 -8.33 -7.65 2.46
N ILE A 47 -7.91 -7.55 3.73
CA ILE A 47 -6.53 -7.80 4.15
C ILE A 47 -6.17 -9.28 4.13
N PHE A 48 -7.05 -10.16 4.62
CA PHE A 48 -6.69 -11.57 4.86
C PHE A 48 -7.25 -12.54 3.83
N ALA A 49 -8.40 -12.25 3.21
CA ALA A 49 -9.00 -13.13 2.20
C ALA A 49 -8.69 -12.64 0.78
N TYR A 50 -9.15 -11.44 0.42
CA TYR A 50 -9.07 -10.94 -0.96
C TYR A 50 -7.63 -10.68 -1.40
N SER A 51 -6.72 -10.32 -0.49
CA SER A 51 -5.29 -10.15 -0.83
C SER A 51 -4.65 -11.44 -1.35
N LYS A 52 -4.97 -12.59 -0.75
CA LYS A 52 -4.48 -13.91 -1.17
C LYS A 52 -5.05 -14.29 -2.53
N GLU A 53 -6.34 -14.07 -2.73
CA GLU A 53 -7.01 -14.33 -4.01
C GLU A 53 -6.51 -13.39 -5.11
N ALA A 54 -6.29 -12.11 -4.81
CA ALA A 54 -5.73 -11.12 -5.72
C ALA A 54 -4.31 -11.50 -6.17
N ALA A 55 -3.47 -11.98 -5.24
CA ALA A 55 -2.12 -12.45 -5.56
C ALA A 55 -2.15 -13.67 -6.50
N ALA A 56 -3.03 -14.64 -6.22
CA ALA A 56 -3.22 -15.80 -7.09
C ALA A 56 -3.76 -15.42 -8.48
N ALA A 57 -4.69 -14.46 -8.55
CA ALA A 57 -5.25 -13.94 -9.79
C ALA A 57 -4.21 -13.16 -10.62
N LYS A 58 -3.35 -12.37 -9.97
CA LYS A 58 -2.24 -11.66 -10.61
C LYS A 58 -1.25 -12.62 -11.26
N ALA A 59 -0.89 -13.71 -10.59
CA ALA A 59 -0.03 -14.75 -11.16
C ALA A 59 -0.63 -15.40 -12.41
N LYS A 60 -1.96 -15.51 -12.45
CA LYS A 60 -2.74 -16.02 -13.59
C LYS A 60 -3.10 -14.97 -14.64
N LYS A 61 -2.66 -13.70 -14.47
CA LYS A 61 -3.04 -12.55 -15.31
C LYS A 61 -4.56 -12.47 -15.55
N LYS A 62 -5.36 -12.63 -14.49
CA LYS A 62 -6.82 -12.63 -14.57
C LYS A 62 -7.40 -11.57 -13.65
N ASP A 63 -8.37 -10.80 -14.16
CA ASP A 63 -9.14 -9.89 -13.33
C ASP A 63 -10.21 -10.64 -12.52
N VAL A 64 -10.34 -10.27 -11.25
CA VAL A 64 -11.30 -10.81 -10.29
C VAL A 64 -12.06 -9.67 -9.63
N SER A 65 -13.28 -9.96 -9.18
CA SER A 65 -14.11 -9.00 -8.47
C SER A 65 -14.80 -9.64 -7.28
N TRP A 66 -14.89 -8.88 -6.20
CA TRP A 66 -15.63 -9.23 -4.99
C TRP A 66 -16.73 -8.21 -4.76
N SER A 67 -17.82 -8.65 -4.16
CA SER A 67 -18.91 -7.79 -3.73
C SER A 67 -19.20 -8.07 -2.26
N MET A 68 -19.38 -7.01 -1.48
CA MET A 68 -19.75 -7.10 -0.07
C MET A 68 -20.94 -6.19 0.18
N GLN A 69 -21.99 -6.77 0.75
CA GLN A 69 -23.14 -6.02 1.25
C GLN A 69 -22.79 -5.40 2.59
N LEU A 70 -23.08 -4.11 2.71
CA LEU A 70 -22.90 -3.29 3.90
C LEU A 70 -24.29 -3.01 4.48
N ALA A 71 -24.49 -3.42 5.72
CA ALA A 71 -25.73 -3.21 6.46
C ALA A 71 -25.40 -2.48 7.76
N VAL A 72 -25.45 -1.15 7.72
CA VAL A 72 -25.00 -0.28 8.81
C VAL A 72 -26.11 0.67 9.21
N LYS A 73 -26.30 0.88 10.51
CA LYS A 73 -27.21 1.92 11.01
C LYS A 73 -26.47 3.26 10.97
N ASN A 74 -27.10 4.28 10.41
CA ASN A 74 -26.55 5.64 10.51
C ASN A 74 -26.77 6.22 11.92
N SER A 75 -26.27 7.43 12.16
CA SER A 75 -26.44 8.16 13.42
C SER A 75 -27.90 8.40 13.83
N LYS A 76 -28.85 8.30 12.88
CA LYS A 76 -30.30 8.39 13.12
C LYS A 76 -30.96 7.02 13.37
N GLY A 77 -30.17 5.96 13.50
CA GLY A 77 -30.64 4.57 13.67
C GLY A 77 -31.26 3.94 12.42
N THR A 78 -31.25 4.62 11.27
CA THR A 78 -31.81 4.11 10.01
C THR A 78 -30.85 3.10 9.39
N LEU A 79 -31.36 1.93 9.02
CA LEU A 79 -30.57 0.90 8.35
C LEU A 79 -30.27 1.32 6.91
N ILE A 80 -28.99 1.53 6.60
CA ILE A 80 -28.47 1.71 5.25
C ILE A 80 -28.05 0.34 4.72
N ARG A 81 -28.58 -0.01 3.54
CA ARG A 81 -28.12 -1.16 2.76
C ARG A 81 -27.38 -0.63 1.54
N SER A 82 -26.14 -1.01 1.40
CA SER A 82 -25.27 -0.57 0.31
C SER A 82 -24.34 -1.71 -0.09
N GLU A 83 -23.72 -1.59 -1.25
CA GLU A 83 -22.79 -2.58 -1.76
C GLU A 83 -21.45 -1.92 -2.05
N VAL A 84 -20.36 -2.58 -1.66
CA VAL A 84 -19.03 -2.25 -2.16
C VAL A 84 -18.57 -3.36 -3.09
N LYS A 85 -18.20 -2.99 -4.31
CA LYS A 85 -17.62 -3.88 -5.31
C LYS A 85 -16.15 -3.57 -5.49
N ILE A 86 -15.30 -4.57 -5.31
CA ILE A 86 -13.84 -4.45 -5.39
C ILE A 86 -13.36 -5.19 -6.62
N GLN A 87 -12.54 -4.56 -7.46
CA GLN A 87 -12.06 -5.14 -8.71
C GLN A 87 -10.53 -5.06 -8.81
N THR A 88 -9.91 -6.12 -9.31
CA THR A 88 -8.53 -6.04 -9.78
C THR A 88 -8.48 -5.58 -11.23
N HIS A 89 -7.38 -4.93 -11.59
CA HIS A 89 -7.12 -4.36 -12.91
C HIS A 89 -5.72 -4.79 -13.36
N TRP A 90 -5.52 -6.10 -13.52
CA TRP A 90 -4.30 -6.72 -14.01
C TRP A 90 -4.29 -6.83 -15.54
N VAL A 91 -5.46 -6.96 -16.15
CA VAL A 91 -5.64 -7.03 -17.62
C VAL A 91 -6.30 -5.75 -18.14
N ARG A 92 -7.40 -5.34 -17.52
CA ARG A 92 -8.11 -4.11 -17.88
C ARG A 92 -7.51 -2.92 -17.16
N GLU A 93 -7.54 -1.76 -17.81
CA GLU A 93 -7.09 -0.53 -17.18
C GLU A 93 -8.00 -0.14 -16.00
N PRO A 94 -7.43 0.39 -14.90
CA PRO A 94 -8.21 0.90 -13.79
C PRO A 94 -8.90 2.22 -14.17
N PRO A 95 -10.11 2.48 -13.62
CA PRO A 95 -10.80 3.75 -13.80
C PRO A 95 -9.91 4.93 -13.40
N GLN A 96 -9.87 5.98 -14.23
CA GLN A 96 -9.08 7.20 -14.03
C GLN A 96 -9.92 8.33 -13.40
N ASN A 97 -10.77 7.97 -12.45
CA ASN A 97 -11.67 8.89 -11.76
C ASN A 97 -11.72 8.57 -10.26
N GLN A 98 -12.05 9.58 -9.47
CA GLN A 98 -12.30 9.39 -8.05
C GLN A 98 -13.52 8.46 -7.89
N PRO A 99 -13.45 7.44 -7.01
CA PRO A 99 -14.62 6.64 -6.69
C PRO A 99 -15.76 7.51 -6.14
N PHE A 100 -16.98 7.14 -6.49
CA PHE A 100 -18.20 7.80 -6.03
C PHE A 100 -19.30 6.75 -5.83
N VAL A 101 -20.28 7.08 -4.98
CA VAL A 101 -21.44 6.21 -4.73
C VAL A 101 -22.49 6.47 -5.81
N LEU A 102 -22.98 5.41 -6.45
CA LEU A 102 -24.08 5.47 -7.38
C LEU A 102 -25.15 4.47 -6.97
N ARG A 103 -26.35 4.96 -6.60
CA ARG A 103 -27.49 4.11 -6.19
C ARG A 103 -27.13 3.10 -5.09
N GLY A 104 -26.35 3.52 -4.09
CA GLY A 104 -25.91 2.66 -2.99
C GLY A 104 -24.79 1.67 -3.35
N LEU A 105 -24.21 1.76 -4.55
CA LEU A 105 -23.04 0.97 -4.95
C LEU A 105 -21.79 1.84 -5.01
N LEU A 106 -20.71 1.39 -4.39
CA LEU A 106 -19.37 1.95 -4.55
C LEU A 106 -18.46 0.94 -5.23
N VAL A 107 -17.87 1.32 -6.36
CA VAL A 107 -16.89 0.49 -7.08
C VAL A 107 -15.49 0.97 -6.76
N LEU A 108 -14.64 0.06 -6.28
CA LEU A 108 -13.27 0.32 -5.90
C LEU A 108 -12.32 -0.59 -6.68
N SER A 109 -11.15 -0.05 -7.04
CA SER A 109 -10.01 -0.91 -7.33
C SER A 109 -9.52 -1.61 -6.06
N PHE A 110 -8.88 -2.77 -6.20
CA PHE A 110 -8.28 -3.48 -5.07
C PHE A 110 -7.27 -2.62 -4.28
N LYS A 111 -6.55 -1.72 -4.96
CA LYS A 111 -5.63 -0.77 -4.31
C LYS A 111 -6.37 0.21 -3.40
N GLN A 112 -7.47 0.80 -3.88
CA GLN A 112 -8.29 1.72 -3.09
C GLN A 112 -8.93 1.01 -1.89
N ALA A 113 -9.47 -0.19 -2.12
CA ALA A 113 -10.07 -0.99 -1.04
C ALA A 113 -9.03 -1.40 0.01
N SER A 114 -7.83 -1.80 -0.39
CA SER A 114 -6.76 -2.16 0.56
C SER A 114 -6.23 -0.97 1.37
N LEU A 115 -6.18 0.23 0.80
CA LEU A 115 -5.86 1.44 1.57
C LEU A 115 -6.92 1.75 2.64
N LEU A 116 -8.21 1.67 2.28
CA LEU A 116 -9.30 1.83 3.26
C LEU A 116 -9.25 0.76 4.36
N ALA A 117 -9.02 -0.50 3.95
CA ALA A 117 -8.93 -1.61 4.87
C ALA A 117 -7.78 -1.44 5.87
N VAL A 118 -6.60 -1.05 5.40
CA VAL A 118 -5.44 -0.78 6.29
C VAL A 118 -5.71 0.41 7.19
N ALA A 119 -6.30 1.50 6.68
CA ALA A 119 -6.65 2.64 7.51
C ALA A 119 -7.61 2.25 8.66
N LYS A 120 -8.61 1.41 8.40
CA LYS A 120 -9.50 0.90 9.46
C LYS A 120 -8.79 -0.08 10.39
N TYR A 121 -7.96 -0.97 9.84
CA TYR A 121 -7.24 -1.97 10.62
C TYR A 121 -6.25 -1.33 11.61
N CYS A 122 -5.57 -0.25 11.21
CA CYS A 122 -4.66 0.49 12.09
C CYS A 122 -5.36 1.06 13.34
N GLN A 123 -6.66 1.39 13.28
CA GLN A 123 -7.43 1.80 14.46
C GLN A 123 -7.60 0.66 15.48
N LEU A 124 -7.49 -0.61 15.06
CA LEU A 124 -7.60 -1.77 15.96
C LEU A 124 -6.30 -2.07 16.70
N VAL A 125 -5.16 -1.60 16.19
CA VAL A 125 -3.83 -1.98 16.69
C VAL A 125 -3.61 -1.59 18.16
N PRO A 126 -3.94 -0.37 18.62
CA PRO A 126 -3.78 -0.01 20.03
C PRO A 126 -4.52 -0.96 20.98
N HIS A 127 -5.73 -1.39 20.60
CA HIS A 127 -6.55 -2.32 21.37
C HIS A 127 -5.95 -3.73 21.41
N GLN A 128 -5.38 -4.20 20.30
CA GLN A 128 -4.67 -5.48 20.23
C GLN A 128 -3.42 -5.46 21.12
N VAL A 129 -2.62 -4.40 21.02
CA VAL A 129 -1.40 -4.23 21.82
C VAL A 129 -1.72 -4.17 23.31
N LYS A 130 -2.79 -3.47 23.72
CA LYS A 130 -3.26 -3.43 25.11
C LYS A 130 -3.61 -4.83 25.66
N ARG A 131 -3.99 -5.77 24.78
CA ARG A 131 -4.27 -7.18 25.12
C ARG A 131 -3.03 -8.07 25.04
N GLY A 132 -1.84 -7.51 24.78
CA GLY A 132 -0.60 -8.26 24.60
C GLY A 132 -0.47 -8.95 23.24
N GLU A 133 -1.28 -8.55 22.25
CA GLU A 133 -1.29 -9.15 20.92
C GLU A 133 -0.62 -8.22 19.89
N VAL A 134 0.37 -8.74 19.16
CA VAL A 134 0.92 -8.11 17.95
C VAL A 134 0.42 -8.88 16.74
N VAL A 135 -0.50 -8.27 15.99
CA VAL A 135 -1.09 -8.85 14.79
C VAL A 135 -0.69 -8.02 13.56
N LEU A 136 -0.01 -8.68 12.62
CA LEU A 136 0.47 -8.05 11.39
C LEU A 136 -0.43 -8.42 10.22
N THR A 137 -0.52 -7.51 9.24
CA THR A 137 -1.05 -7.86 7.92
C THR A 137 -0.12 -8.87 7.23
N PRO A 138 -0.60 -9.65 6.25
CA PRO A 138 0.24 -10.63 5.57
C PRO A 138 1.51 -10.04 4.95
N LEU A 139 1.44 -8.82 4.39
CA LEU A 139 2.60 -8.12 3.84
C LEU A 139 3.59 -7.70 4.92
N ALA A 140 3.12 -7.13 6.03
CA ALA A 140 3.98 -6.77 7.14
C ALA A 140 4.65 -8.00 7.78
N GLY A 141 3.92 -9.11 7.96
CA GLY A 141 4.45 -10.36 8.51
C GLY A 141 5.40 -11.13 7.58
N ALA A 142 5.47 -10.75 6.31
CA ALA A 142 6.49 -11.23 5.38
C ALA A 142 7.83 -10.51 5.56
N VAL A 143 7.82 -9.29 6.10
CA VAL A 143 8.99 -8.42 6.28
C VAL A 143 9.53 -8.52 7.71
N PHE A 144 8.64 -8.40 8.70
CA PHE A 144 8.97 -8.33 10.12
C PHE A 144 8.47 -9.56 10.88
N SER A 145 9.19 -9.93 11.94
CA SER A 145 8.76 -10.95 12.90
C SER A 145 7.97 -10.29 14.02
N LYS A 146 6.72 -10.75 14.29
CA LYS A 146 5.92 -10.24 15.41
C LYS A 146 6.60 -10.36 16.78
N PHE A 147 7.57 -11.28 16.90
CA PHE A 147 8.32 -11.52 18.14
C PHE A 147 9.47 -10.52 18.34
N GLU A 148 9.96 -9.89 17.27
CA GLU A 148 11.06 -8.92 17.34
C GLU A 148 10.55 -7.47 17.43
N ILE A 149 9.27 -7.23 17.13
CA ILE A 149 8.67 -5.90 17.15
C ILE A 149 8.69 -5.24 18.54
N PRO A 150 8.42 -5.92 19.67
CA PRO A 150 8.56 -5.31 21.00
C PRO A 150 9.97 -4.76 21.24
N LYS A 151 10.99 -5.54 20.90
CA LYS A 151 12.39 -5.11 20.98
C LYS A 151 12.69 -3.94 20.04
N LEU A 152 12.18 -3.98 18.81
CA LEU A 152 12.31 -2.86 17.88
C LEU A 152 11.70 -1.58 18.48
N ALA A 153 10.54 -1.67 19.13
CA ALA A 153 9.88 -0.53 19.75
C ALA A 153 10.72 0.07 20.89
N GLU A 154 11.34 -0.77 21.71
CA GLU A 154 12.31 -0.36 22.74
C GLU A 154 13.53 0.34 22.11
N ASP A 155 14.14 -0.25 21.08
CA ASP A 155 15.35 0.26 20.44
C ASP A 155 15.13 1.60 19.71
N VAL A 156 13.93 1.84 19.16
CA VAL A 156 13.56 3.12 18.55
C VAL A 156 12.96 4.12 19.55
N GLY A 157 12.69 3.69 20.78
CA GLY A 157 12.11 4.53 21.84
C GLY A 157 10.67 4.99 21.56
N GLU A 158 9.86 4.19 20.87
CA GLU A 158 8.48 4.53 20.52
C GLU A 158 7.47 3.54 21.14
N PRO A 159 6.21 3.95 21.40
CA PRO A 159 5.17 3.03 21.86
C PRO A 159 4.95 1.87 20.90
N LEU A 160 4.81 0.65 21.44
CA LEU A 160 4.61 -0.58 20.65
C LEU A 160 3.46 -0.46 19.64
N ALA A 161 2.34 0.15 20.04
CA ALA A 161 1.19 0.35 19.14
C ALA A 161 1.56 1.22 17.94
N ASP A 162 2.28 2.32 18.15
CA ASP A 162 2.68 3.26 17.09
C ASP A 162 3.65 2.60 16.11
N VAL A 163 4.57 1.80 16.62
CA VAL A 163 5.51 1.01 15.80
C VAL A 163 4.78 -0.02 14.94
N VAL A 164 3.82 -0.75 15.51
CA VAL A 164 3.02 -1.74 14.77
C VAL A 164 2.17 -1.05 13.69
N VAL A 165 1.53 0.08 14.01
CA VAL A 165 0.75 0.89 13.06
C VAL A 165 1.65 1.41 11.94
N ALA A 166 2.85 1.91 12.25
CA ALA A 166 3.80 2.39 11.27
C ALA A 166 4.27 1.27 10.33
N ILE A 167 4.56 0.08 10.86
CA ILE A 167 4.92 -1.12 10.06
C ILE A 167 3.79 -1.47 9.09
N ILE A 168 2.58 -1.64 9.61
CA ILE A 168 1.42 -2.04 8.79
C ILE A 168 1.16 -1.01 7.68
N SER A 169 1.19 0.28 8.02
CA SER A 169 0.96 1.36 7.08
C SER A 169 2.04 1.45 6.01
N SER A 170 3.30 1.23 6.39
CA SER A 170 4.45 1.37 5.48
C SER A 170 4.65 0.16 4.55
N CYS A 171 4.27 -1.04 4.99
CA CYS A 171 4.29 -2.24 4.15
C CYS A 171 3.12 -2.27 3.14
N GLN A 172 2.13 -1.40 3.27
CA GLN A 172 1.01 -1.30 2.35
C GLN A 172 1.45 -0.67 1.01
N THR A 173 0.98 -1.23 -0.11
CA THR A 173 1.17 -0.62 -1.42
C THR A 173 0.47 0.72 -1.48
N ASP A 174 1.15 1.73 -2.00
CA ASP A 174 0.69 3.13 -2.00
C ASP A 174 0.48 3.69 -0.57
N GLY A 175 1.19 3.14 0.42
CA GLY A 175 1.10 3.52 1.83
C GLY A 175 1.46 4.98 2.13
N TYR A 176 2.04 5.74 1.19
CA TYR A 176 2.30 7.18 1.35
C TYR A 176 1.02 8.00 1.60
N TYR A 177 -0.16 7.49 1.23
CA TYR A 177 -1.46 8.09 1.60
C TYR A 177 -1.87 7.87 3.06
N LEU A 178 -1.30 6.88 3.75
CA LEU A 178 -1.65 6.52 5.13
C LEU A 178 -0.86 7.35 6.12
N GLU A 179 -1.54 7.96 7.08
CA GLU A 179 -0.99 8.93 8.05
C GLU A 179 0.32 8.46 8.71
N HIS A 180 0.31 7.28 9.32
CA HIS A 180 1.44 6.75 10.09
C HIS A 180 2.51 6.05 9.25
N SER A 181 2.34 6.01 7.93
CA SER A 181 3.32 5.40 7.04
C SER A 181 4.60 6.22 6.95
N ARG A 182 5.76 5.55 6.93
CA ARG A 182 7.09 6.17 6.94
C ARG A 182 7.94 5.62 5.79
N CYS A 183 8.65 6.52 5.10
CA CYS A 183 9.41 6.16 3.90
C CYS A 183 10.49 5.09 4.18
N HIS A 184 11.27 5.24 5.26
CA HIS A 184 12.35 4.30 5.60
C HIS A 184 11.83 2.87 5.80
N ILE A 185 10.69 2.69 6.49
CA ILE A 185 10.07 1.37 6.69
C ILE A 185 9.58 0.78 5.37
N ALA A 186 8.98 1.61 4.50
CA ALA A 186 8.51 1.18 3.19
C ALA A 186 9.68 0.70 2.30
N LEU A 187 10.83 1.37 2.35
CA LEU A 187 12.04 0.94 1.65
C LEU A 187 12.57 -0.39 2.18
N VAL A 188 12.64 -0.55 3.51
CA VAL A 188 13.02 -1.82 4.15
C VAL A 188 12.11 -2.96 3.64
N ALA A 189 10.80 -2.73 3.56
CA ALA A 189 9.85 -3.70 3.03
C ALA A 189 10.08 -4.04 1.54
N ILE A 190 10.31 -3.04 0.69
CA ILE A 190 10.59 -3.23 -0.74
C ILE A 190 11.87 -4.04 -0.95
N ILE A 191 12.94 -3.67 -0.24
CA ILE A 191 14.24 -4.31 -0.35
C ILE A 191 14.17 -5.78 0.08
N LYS A 192 13.39 -6.06 1.13
CA LYS A 192 13.19 -7.43 1.61
C LYS A 192 12.33 -8.29 0.68
N THR A 193 11.34 -7.71 0.02
CA THR A 193 10.30 -8.48 -0.70
C THR A 193 10.49 -8.53 -2.21
N VAL A 194 11.19 -7.57 -2.81
CA VAL A 194 11.48 -7.54 -4.25
C VAL A 194 12.86 -8.11 -4.49
N THR A 195 12.95 -9.24 -5.19
CA THR A 195 14.22 -9.93 -5.45
C THR A 195 14.92 -9.45 -6.71
N ASP A 196 14.19 -9.00 -7.73
CA ASP A 196 14.76 -8.49 -8.97
C ASP A 196 15.34 -7.09 -8.76
N LEU A 197 16.66 -6.94 -8.88
CA LEU A 197 17.38 -5.71 -8.55
C LEU A 197 16.97 -4.52 -9.44
N LYS A 198 16.70 -4.75 -10.72
CA LYS A 198 16.30 -3.68 -11.66
C LYS A 198 14.91 -3.14 -11.30
N MET A 199 13.96 -4.04 -11.04
CA MET A 199 12.63 -3.70 -10.57
C MET A 199 12.68 -3.04 -9.19
N GLN A 200 13.50 -3.57 -8.28
CA GLN A 200 13.69 -3.03 -6.94
C GLN A 200 14.18 -1.58 -6.99
N ALA A 201 15.24 -1.27 -7.74
CA ALA A 201 15.75 0.10 -7.89
C ALA A 201 14.68 1.06 -8.45
N SER A 202 13.92 0.61 -9.45
CA SER A 202 12.81 1.39 -10.02
C SER A 202 11.70 1.68 -9.00
N ILE A 203 11.32 0.67 -8.21
CA ILE A 203 10.30 0.81 -7.16
C ILE A 203 10.82 1.70 -6.02
N VAL A 204 12.08 1.56 -5.59
CA VAL A 204 12.71 2.40 -4.56
C VAL A 204 12.69 3.87 -4.97
N LYS A 205 13.20 4.19 -6.17
CA LYS A 205 13.21 5.58 -6.69
C LYS A 205 11.80 6.16 -6.73
N LYS A 206 10.82 5.39 -7.21
CA LYS A 206 9.42 5.81 -7.24
C LYS A 206 8.85 6.02 -5.84
N THR A 207 9.19 5.14 -4.90
CA THR A 207 8.68 5.19 -3.52
C THR A 207 9.17 6.46 -2.83
N ILE A 208 10.48 6.72 -2.86
CA ILE A 208 11.07 7.95 -2.28
C ILE A 208 10.35 9.18 -2.84
N LYS A 209 10.23 9.28 -4.17
CA LYS A 209 9.53 10.39 -4.82
C LYS A 209 8.08 10.57 -4.34
N MET A 210 7.33 9.47 -4.23
CA MET A 210 5.92 9.54 -3.81
C MET A 210 5.76 9.91 -2.33
N TYR A 211 6.66 9.42 -1.47
CA TYR A 211 6.65 9.76 -0.05
C TYR A 211 7.06 11.21 0.19
N THR A 212 8.11 11.71 -0.45
CA THR A 212 8.49 13.14 -0.41
C THR A 212 7.38 14.05 -0.91
N LEU A 213 6.65 13.66 -1.98
CA LEU A 213 5.48 14.41 -2.45
C LEU A 213 4.37 14.52 -1.38
N HIS A 214 4.32 13.59 -0.43
CA HIS A 214 3.37 13.57 0.68
C HIS A 214 4.00 14.05 2.01
N GLY A 215 5.15 14.74 1.95
CA GLY A 215 5.83 15.31 3.12
C GLY A 215 6.42 14.26 4.08
N LYS A 216 6.77 13.07 3.57
CA LYS A 216 7.31 11.95 4.36
C LYS A 216 8.71 11.61 3.90
N ASP A 217 9.69 12.42 4.30
CA ASP A 217 11.04 12.26 3.82
C ASP A 217 11.72 10.99 4.31
N LEU A 218 12.72 10.56 3.55
CA LEU A 218 13.56 9.42 3.89
C LEU A 218 14.57 9.83 4.96
N ASP A 219 14.51 9.13 6.09
CA ASP A 219 15.51 9.20 7.15
C ASP A 219 16.44 8.00 7.01
N MET A 220 17.71 8.26 6.65
CA MET A 220 18.71 7.22 6.39
C MET A 220 19.20 6.52 7.65
N ASP A 221 19.23 7.21 8.78
CA ASP A 221 19.67 6.62 10.05
C ASP A 221 18.61 5.68 10.58
N LYS A 222 17.33 6.10 10.51
CA LYS A 222 16.20 5.20 10.79
C LYS A 222 16.15 4.05 9.79
N PHE A 223 16.41 4.28 8.50
CA PHE A 223 16.47 3.20 7.53
C PHE A 223 17.48 2.11 7.95
N LYS A 224 18.71 2.51 8.31
CA LYS A 224 19.73 1.58 8.79
C LYS A 224 19.28 0.85 10.05
N GLN A 225 18.77 1.57 11.04
CA GLN A 225 18.30 0.97 12.29
C GLN A 225 17.21 -0.08 12.05
N TRP A 226 16.16 0.28 11.29
CA TRP A 226 15.01 -0.58 11.02
C TRP A 226 15.37 -1.82 10.18
N SER A 227 16.39 -1.72 9.34
CA SER A 227 16.85 -2.85 8.51
C SER A 227 17.40 -4.03 9.33
N THR A 228 17.85 -3.78 10.56
CA THR A 228 18.40 -4.83 11.45
C THR A 228 17.33 -5.77 12.02
N PHE A 229 16.05 -5.38 11.96
CA PHE A 229 14.90 -6.12 12.51
C PHE A 229 14.13 -6.91 11.45
N LEU A 230 14.74 -7.14 10.29
CA LEU A 230 14.13 -7.91 9.23
C LEU A 230 14.06 -9.39 9.60
N LYS A 231 12.90 -10.00 9.30
CA LYS A 231 12.70 -11.44 9.50
C LYS A 231 13.75 -12.22 8.72
N LYS A 232 14.55 -13.00 9.45
CA LYS A 232 15.49 -13.97 8.85
C LYS A 232 14.70 -14.97 8.02
N SER A 233 15.12 -15.18 6.77
CA SER A 233 14.50 -16.18 5.90
C SER A 233 14.69 -17.57 6.53
N GLY A 234 13.68 -18.45 6.41
CA GLY A 234 13.82 -19.89 6.69
C GLY A 234 14.88 -20.55 5.79
N PRO A 235 15.12 -21.88 5.91
CA PRO A 235 16.39 -22.52 5.57
C PRO A 235 16.89 -22.18 4.15
N PRO A 236 18.21 -22.03 3.99
CA PRO A 236 18.81 -21.32 2.89
C PRO A 236 18.63 -22.08 1.58
N LYS A 237 17.87 -21.50 0.64
CA LYS A 237 18.35 -21.55 -0.75
C LYS A 237 19.46 -20.50 -0.81
N VAL A 238 20.69 -21.00 -0.89
CA VAL A 238 21.96 -20.26 -1.04
C VAL A 238 21.73 -18.85 -1.56
N ASN A 239 21.74 -17.90 -0.62
CA ASN A 239 21.99 -16.48 -0.87
C ASN A 239 22.32 -15.88 0.50
N ASN A 240 23.60 -16.01 0.85
CA ASN A 240 24.23 -15.22 1.89
C ASN A 240 24.17 -13.76 1.44
N LYS A 241 23.14 -13.03 1.86
CA LYS A 241 23.23 -11.57 1.82
C LYS A 241 24.06 -11.14 3.02
N SER A 242 25.32 -10.77 2.77
CA SER A 242 26.25 -10.25 3.77
C SER A 242 25.91 -8.80 4.12
N ASN A 243 26.58 -8.22 5.12
CA ASN A 243 26.50 -6.78 5.40
C ASN A 243 26.88 -5.93 4.17
N GLU A 244 27.70 -6.45 3.26
CA GLU A 244 28.13 -5.76 2.03
C GLU A 244 26.97 -5.53 1.06
N ASP A 245 25.96 -6.41 1.02
CA ASP A 245 24.75 -6.20 0.21
C ASP A 245 23.92 -5.03 0.74
N PHE A 246 23.90 -4.83 2.07
CA PHE A 246 23.22 -3.72 2.73
C PHE A 246 23.97 -2.41 2.54
N ASP A 247 25.29 -2.43 2.59
CA ASP A 247 26.12 -1.26 2.28
C ASP A 247 25.96 -0.88 0.80
N MET A 248 25.98 -1.84 -0.13
CA MET A 248 25.72 -1.61 -1.55
C MET A 248 24.28 -1.10 -1.81
N LEU A 249 23.27 -1.56 -1.05
CA LEU A 249 21.90 -1.06 -1.10
C LEU A 249 21.79 0.37 -0.56
N THR A 250 22.51 0.67 0.51
CA THR A 250 22.61 2.02 1.10
C THR A 250 23.31 2.96 0.12
N GLU A 251 24.38 2.51 -0.54
CA GLU A 251 25.07 3.23 -1.62
C GLU A 251 24.15 3.45 -2.83
N GLN A 252 23.34 2.48 -3.24
CA GLN A 252 22.35 2.68 -4.31
C GLN A 252 21.27 3.69 -3.93
N VAL A 253 20.78 3.68 -2.69
CA VAL A 253 19.81 4.67 -2.19
C VAL A 253 20.45 6.07 -2.11
N LEU A 254 21.70 6.17 -1.65
CA LEU A 254 22.46 7.42 -1.57
C LEU A 254 22.83 7.97 -2.96
N ALA A 255 23.22 7.12 -3.91
CA ALA A 255 23.51 7.50 -5.29
C ALA A 255 22.27 8.05 -6.02
N LEU A 256 21.06 7.64 -5.60
CA LEU A 256 19.79 8.17 -6.11
C LEU A 256 19.41 9.54 -5.53
N GLN A 257 20.05 9.98 -4.44
CA GLN A 257 19.81 11.29 -3.80
C GLN A 257 20.71 12.41 -4.38
N LEU A 258 21.73 12.09 -5.17
CA LEU A 258 22.53 13.09 -5.87
C LEU A 258 21.71 13.73 -7.00
N PRO A 259 21.68 15.07 -7.12
CA PRO A 259 21.10 15.71 -8.29
C PRO A 259 21.96 15.31 -9.48
N CYS A 260 21.45 14.38 -10.29
CA CYS A 260 22.04 14.10 -11.59
C CYS A 260 21.78 15.35 -12.43
N GLU A 261 22.81 16.18 -12.64
CA GLU A 261 22.75 17.26 -13.61
C GLU A 261 22.32 16.65 -14.95
N GLU A 262 21.17 17.09 -15.46
CA GLU A 262 20.66 16.63 -16.74
C GLU A 262 21.56 17.19 -17.85
N GLU A 263 22.55 16.40 -18.29
CA GLU A 263 23.12 16.59 -19.61
C GLU A 263 22.01 16.32 -20.65
N GLN A 264 21.49 17.41 -21.19
CA GLN A 264 20.53 17.42 -22.28
C GLN A 264 21.17 16.82 -23.53
N SER A 265 20.92 15.53 -23.76
CA SER A 265 21.14 14.87 -25.06
C SER A 265 19.79 14.57 -25.73
N PRO A 266 19.73 14.59 -27.08
CA PRO A 266 18.49 14.78 -27.81
C PRO A 266 17.55 13.59 -27.66
N LYS A 267 16.29 13.90 -27.30
CA LYS A 267 15.17 12.95 -27.11
C LYS A 267 15.02 12.01 -28.30
N LYS A 268 15.50 10.77 -28.16
CA LYS A 268 14.99 9.64 -28.95
C LYS A 268 13.67 9.19 -28.34
N ALA A 269 12.63 9.14 -29.17
CA ALA A 269 11.31 8.68 -28.78
C ALA A 269 11.39 7.24 -28.21
N ILE A 270 11.08 7.11 -26.92
CA ILE A 270 10.97 5.83 -26.24
C ILE A 270 9.67 5.16 -26.71
N LYS A 271 9.79 4.03 -27.41
CA LYS A 271 8.65 3.19 -27.79
C LYS A 271 8.11 2.50 -26.55
N CYS A 272 6.83 2.71 -26.26
CA CYS A 272 6.08 2.08 -25.19
C CYS A 272 5.91 0.57 -25.47
N ALA A 273 5.99 -0.26 -24.43
CA ALA A 273 5.86 -1.73 -24.48
C ALA A 273 4.39 -2.19 -24.63
N ALA A 274 3.66 -1.59 -25.57
CA ALA A 274 2.37 -2.06 -26.05
C ALA A 274 2.48 -2.26 -27.56
N ASN A 275 2.48 -3.52 -28.00
CA ASN A 275 2.43 -3.86 -29.42
C ASN A 275 1.07 -3.45 -29.99
N PHE A 276 1.04 -2.36 -30.76
CA PHE A 276 -0.03 -2.09 -31.71
C PHE A 276 0.50 -2.39 -33.12
N GLN A 277 -0.09 -3.39 -33.77
CA GLN A 277 0.08 -3.57 -35.21
C GLN A 277 -0.60 -2.40 -35.92
N SER A 278 0.18 -1.57 -36.60
CA SER A 278 -0.33 -0.60 -37.56
C SER A 278 -0.60 -1.33 -38.88
N SER A 279 -1.84 -1.74 -39.10
CA SER A 279 -2.33 -2.04 -40.44
C SER A 279 -2.42 -0.73 -41.23
N GLY A 280 -1.52 -0.56 -42.18
CA GLY A 280 -1.52 0.56 -43.13
C GLY A 280 -1.86 0.07 -44.54
N SER A 281 -2.90 0.69 -45.11
CA SER A 281 -3.17 0.93 -46.53
C SER A 281 -3.40 -0.25 -47.49
N LEU A 282 -4.67 -0.46 -47.81
CA LEU A 282 -5.10 -0.68 -49.19
C LEU A 282 -5.04 0.65 -49.95
N LYS A 283 -4.46 0.61 -51.15
CA LYS A 283 -4.78 1.52 -52.25
C LYS A 283 -6.08 1.05 -52.89
#